data_AF-L8JGR2-F1
#
_entry.id   AF-L8JGR2-F1
#
_cell.length_a   1.000
_cell.length_b   1.000
_cell.length_c   1.000
_cell.angle_alpha   90.00
_cell.angle_beta   90.00
_cell.angle_gamma   90.00
#
_symmetry.space_group_name_H-M   'P 1'
#
loop_
_entity.id
_entity.type
_entity.pdbx_description
1 polymer ?
#
loop_
_entity_poly.entity_id
_entity_poly.type
_entity_poly.pdbx_seq_one_letter_code
_entity_poly.pdbx_strand_id
1 'polypeptide(L)'
;MNKSKVPQMKNYYQTLLQQIENTLDFEPKKPVIVYLEAGHFNPAYGADDFAKNSLSDAIQFGTKLIQQYGKKIRIVFGILIDDLGLQCGSDVCEINAKPADTDNTLPQEIESILATSKLIKRDRLLLFSEKTTKNRAINRLKKRLTIGDSSIRVLTPSDDGKSKIMMKLNETGEEILLSNKLDHVFGIKCPGIMGQHYDDVLSKLKERFFESSVFHIIDWSEIMDETKVTHGARAFTNVFNTYASPNVLSASVTNIFYIDDEGLLSKLNHEAAITSPDSHITSIA
;
A
#
# COMPACT_ATOMS: atom_id res chain seq x y z
N MET A 1 29.44 27.83 16.25
CA MET A 1 29.84 26.43 16.00
C MET A 1 28.59 25.57 15.91
N ASN A 2 28.36 25.00 14.72
CA ASN A 2 27.19 24.23 14.35
C ASN A 2 27.01 23.00 15.24
N LYS A 3 25.91 22.95 16.00
CA LYS A 3 25.37 21.68 16.48
C LYS A 3 24.69 21.02 15.28
N SER A 4 25.40 20.06 14.68
CA SER A 4 24.82 19.05 13.79
C SER A 4 23.56 18.49 14.45
N LYS A 5 22.38 18.86 13.95
CA LYS A 5 21.13 18.16 14.28
C LYS A 5 21.25 16.76 13.68
N VAL A 6 21.71 15.80 14.48
CA VAL A 6 21.43 14.39 14.22
C VAL A 6 19.90 14.29 14.24
N PRO A 7 19.24 13.82 13.17
CA PRO A 7 17.80 13.63 13.18
C PRO A 7 17.46 12.70 14.35
N GLN A 8 16.65 13.20 15.29
CA GLN A 8 16.17 12.38 16.39
C GLN A 8 15.45 11.18 15.77
N MET A 9 15.95 9.96 16.01
CA MET A 9 15.38 8.77 15.39
C MET A 9 13.90 8.70 15.73
N LYS A 10 13.04 8.72 14.70
CA LYS A 10 11.61 8.52 14.90
C LYS A 10 11.41 7.12 15.49
N ASN A 11 10.70 7.06 16.63
CA ASN A 11 10.58 5.88 17.49
C ASN A 11 10.11 4.62 16.73
N TYR A 12 9.31 4.80 15.68
CA TYR A 12 8.73 3.70 14.90
C TYR A 12 9.71 2.95 13.98
N TYR A 13 10.88 3.52 13.66
CA TYR A 13 11.87 2.83 12.82
C TYR A 13 12.34 1.52 13.45
N GLN A 14 12.45 1.48 14.78
CA GLN A 14 12.85 0.24 15.48
C GLN A 14 11.80 -0.87 15.28
N THR A 15 10.52 -0.52 15.38
CA THR A 15 9.42 -1.46 15.12
C THR A 15 9.47 -2.01 13.69
N LEU A 16 9.66 -1.15 12.69
CA LEU A 16 9.77 -1.57 11.30
C LEU A 16 11.00 -2.46 11.05
N LEU A 17 12.14 -2.11 11.65
CA LEU A 17 13.36 -2.90 11.57
C LEU A 17 13.13 -4.30 12.14
N GLN A 18 12.53 -4.40 13.31
CA GLN A 18 12.23 -5.68 13.95
C GLN A 18 11.29 -6.54 13.10
N GLN A 19 10.25 -5.95 12.50
CA GLN A 19 9.33 -6.65 11.60
C GLN A 19 10.05 -7.25 10.39
N ILE A 20 10.99 -6.50 9.80
CA ILE A 20 11.79 -6.98 8.68
C ILE A 20 12.79 -8.05 9.13
N GLU A 21 13.48 -7.83 10.27
CA GLU A 21 14.45 -8.78 10.85
C GLU A 21 13.85 -10.16 11.05
N ASN A 22 12.63 -10.23 11.57
CA ASN A 22 11.90 -11.48 11.80
C ASN A 22 11.70 -12.33 10.54
N THR A 23 11.89 -11.76 9.35
CA THR A 23 11.72 -12.45 8.07
C THR A 23 13.02 -12.67 7.29
N LEU A 24 14.16 -12.11 7.75
CA LEU A 24 15.45 -12.22 7.05
C LEU A 24 15.94 -13.66 6.96
N ASP A 25 15.59 -14.48 7.93
CA ASP A 25 16.04 -15.88 8.02
C ASP A 25 15.07 -16.87 7.37
N PHE A 26 13.95 -16.41 6.78
CA PHE A 26 13.02 -17.28 6.06
C PHE A 26 13.67 -17.90 4.83
N GLU A 27 14.44 -17.11 4.06
CA GLU A 27 15.30 -17.61 2.98
C GLU A 27 16.64 -16.87 2.96
N PRO A 28 17.65 -17.30 3.76
CA PRO A 28 18.92 -16.56 3.94
C PRO A 28 19.74 -16.32 2.66
N LYS A 29 19.44 -17.07 1.59
CA LYS A 29 20.13 -17.00 0.29
C LYS A 29 19.46 -16.04 -0.69
N LYS A 30 18.24 -15.56 -0.41
CA LYS A 30 17.47 -14.67 -1.28
C LYS A 30 17.23 -13.34 -0.55
N PRO A 31 17.24 -12.21 -1.27
CA PRO A 31 16.99 -10.95 -0.62
C PRO A 31 15.52 -10.80 -0.24
N VAL A 32 15.26 -10.20 0.91
CA VAL A 32 13.95 -9.67 1.28
C VAL A 32 13.69 -8.40 0.46
N ILE A 33 12.50 -8.27 -0.10
CA ILE A 33 12.09 -7.09 -0.87
C ILE A 33 11.29 -6.17 0.04
N VAL A 34 11.73 -4.92 0.14
CA VAL A 34 11.03 -3.87 0.89
C VAL A 34 10.60 -2.79 -0.10
N TYR A 35 9.30 -2.63 -0.27
CA TYR A 35 8.69 -1.56 -1.02
C TYR A 35 8.30 -0.43 -0.09
N LEU A 36 8.79 0.77 -0.37
CA LEU A 36 8.55 1.98 0.39
C LEU A 36 7.70 2.92 -0.44
N GLU A 37 6.46 3.09 -0.02
CA GLU A 37 5.46 3.92 -0.67
C GLU A 37 5.19 5.18 0.13
N ALA A 38 5.46 6.33 -0.51
CA ALA A 38 5.35 7.63 0.10
C ALA A 38 5.24 8.69 -1.00
N GLY A 39 5.12 9.97 -0.63
CA GLY A 39 5.06 11.05 -1.61
C GLY A 39 3.78 11.06 -2.43
N HIS A 40 2.69 10.60 -1.84
CA HIS A 40 1.37 10.60 -2.48
C HIS A 40 0.99 12.02 -2.83
N PHE A 41 0.44 12.23 -4.02
CA PHE A 41 0.04 13.55 -4.44
C PHE A 41 -1.18 13.48 -5.36
N ASN A 42 -1.95 14.55 -5.33
CA ASN A 42 -3.04 14.76 -6.26
C ASN A 42 -2.56 15.65 -7.41
N PRO A 43 -2.64 15.22 -8.68
CA PRO A 43 -2.19 16.04 -9.82
C PRO A 43 -2.84 17.42 -9.92
N ALA A 44 -4.03 17.61 -9.33
CA ALA A 44 -4.73 18.90 -9.33
C ALA A 44 -4.09 19.93 -8.38
N TYR A 45 -3.45 19.48 -7.31
CA TYR A 45 -2.87 20.33 -6.26
C TYR A 45 -1.34 20.27 -6.18
N GLY A 46 -0.72 19.27 -6.81
CA GLY A 46 0.72 19.03 -6.73
C GLY A 46 1.09 18.33 -5.42
N ALA A 47 2.36 18.42 -5.04
CA ALA A 47 2.89 17.80 -3.82
C ALA A 47 2.82 18.76 -2.63
N ASP A 48 2.06 18.37 -1.61
CA ASP A 48 1.96 19.06 -0.33
C ASP A 48 3.09 18.69 0.65
N ASP A 49 3.00 19.23 1.87
CA ASP A 49 3.98 18.98 2.93
C ASP A 49 4.01 17.51 3.37
N PHE A 50 2.84 16.86 3.47
CA PHE A 50 2.75 15.43 3.74
C PHE A 50 3.52 14.61 2.68
N ALA A 51 3.31 14.89 1.38
CA ALA A 51 3.98 14.21 0.28
C ALA A 51 5.51 14.34 0.38
N LYS A 52 6.00 15.56 0.62
CA LYS A 52 7.43 15.84 0.73
C LYS A 52 8.04 15.15 1.96
N ASN A 53 7.38 15.23 3.11
CA ASN A 53 7.90 14.72 4.37
C ASN A 53 7.85 13.20 4.45
N SER A 54 6.76 12.57 3.99
CA SER A 54 6.67 11.10 3.87
C SER A 54 7.74 10.55 2.95
N LEU A 55 7.99 11.18 1.80
CA LEU A 55 9.02 10.73 0.86
C LEU A 55 10.43 10.85 1.45
N SER A 56 10.71 11.95 2.14
CA SER A 56 11.97 12.15 2.85
C SER A 56 12.19 11.08 3.93
N ASP A 57 11.15 10.78 4.72
CA ASP A 57 11.19 9.73 5.74
C ASP A 57 11.43 8.35 5.11
N ALA A 58 10.72 8.00 4.04
CA ALA A 58 10.92 6.74 3.32
C ALA A 58 12.36 6.60 2.81
N ILE A 59 12.97 7.68 2.28
CA ILE A 59 14.37 7.69 1.83
C ILE A 59 15.32 7.47 3.02
N GLN A 60 15.08 8.15 4.14
CA GLN A 60 15.91 8.00 5.34
C GLN A 60 15.83 6.58 5.91
N PHE A 61 14.62 6.03 6.01
CA PHE A 61 14.41 4.65 6.45
C PHE A 61 15.07 3.64 5.51
N GLY A 62 14.89 3.80 4.20
CA GLY A 62 15.52 2.93 3.20
C GLY A 62 17.05 2.99 3.24
N THR A 63 17.62 4.18 3.50
CA THR A 63 19.07 4.34 3.71
C THR A 63 19.54 3.53 4.91
N LYS A 64 18.80 3.60 6.02
CA LYS A 64 19.13 2.84 7.22
C LYS A 64 19.04 1.33 7.01
N LEU A 65 18.01 0.85 6.31
CA LEU A 65 17.86 -0.57 5.96
C LEU A 65 19.06 -1.09 5.16
N ILE A 66 19.49 -0.35 4.13
CA ILE A 66 20.65 -0.76 3.31
C ILE A 66 21.95 -0.72 4.13
N GLN A 67 22.12 0.27 5.00
CA GLN A 67 23.29 0.35 5.88
C GLN A 67 23.35 -0.83 6.86
N GLN A 68 22.21 -1.25 7.41
CA GLN A 68 22.14 -2.30 8.42
C GLN A 68 22.23 -3.72 7.83
N TYR A 69 21.52 -4.00 6.72
CA TYR A 69 21.39 -5.37 6.19
C TYR A 69 22.06 -5.59 4.83
N GLY A 70 22.50 -4.52 4.16
CA GLY A 70 23.25 -4.59 2.92
C GLY A 70 22.55 -5.41 1.84
N LYS A 71 23.23 -6.47 1.38
CA LYS A 71 22.75 -7.33 0.27
C LYS A 71 21.57 -8.23 0.64
N LYS A 72 21.23 -8.37 1.93
CA LYS A 72 20.08 -9.18 2.38
C LYS A 72 18.75 -8.52 2.02
N ILE A 73 18.74 -7.24 1.69
CA ILE A 73 17.53 -6.49 1.34
C ILE A 73 17.68 -5.85 -0.05
N ARG A 74 16.58 -5.78 -0.78
CA ARG A 74 16.40 -4.88 -1.93
C ARG A 74 15.28 -3.91 -1.63
N ILE A 75 15.52 -2.64 -1.94
CA ILE A 75 14.54 -1.57 -1.74
C ILE A 75 13.99 -1.12 -3.08
N VAL A 76 12.67 -0.94 -3.10
CA VAL A 76 11.93 -0.34 -4.20
C VAL A 76 11.15 0.83 -3.64
N PHE A 77 11.16 1.96 -4.34
CA PHE A 77 10.33 3.10 -3.99
C PHE A 77 9.15 3.17 -4.94
N GLY A 78 8.01 3.59 -4.43
CA GLY A 78 6.89 3.94 -5.28
C GLY A 78 6.05 5.08 -4.74
N ILE A 79 5.22 5.62 -5.64
CA ILE A 79 4.33 6.74 -5.40
C ILE A 79 2.95 6.38 -5.94
N LEU A 80 1.94 6.54 -5.09
CA LEU A 80 0.54 6.50 -5.49
C LEU A 80 0.07 7.91 -5.89
N ILE A 81 -0.47 8.03 -7.10
CA ILE A 81 -1.04 9.25 -7.66
C ILE A 81 -2.55 9.23 -7.42
N ASP A 82 -3.05 10.18 -6.63
CA ASP A 82 -4.48 10.38 -6.37
C ASP A 82 -5.14 11.13 -7.54
N ASP A 83 -5.37 10.41 -8.63
CA ASP A 83 -5.99 10.92 -9.86
C ASP A 83 -7.47 10.53 -10.01
N LEU A 84 -8.12 10.14 -8.90
CA LEU A 84 -9.54 9.81 -8.91
C LEU A 84 -10.44 11.04 -8.96
N GLY A 85 -9.97 12.18 -8.45
CA GLY A 85 -10.74 13.42 -8.40
C GLY A 85 -11.99 13.33 -7.51
N LEU A 86 -12.03 12.36 -6.59
CA LEU A 86 -13.16 12.11 -5.70
C LEU A 86 -12.81 12.57 -4.29
N GLN A 87 -13.34 13.73 -3.87
CA GLN A 87 -13.41 14.02 -2.44
C GLN A 87 -14.29 12.97 -1.78
N CYS A 88 -13.68 12.07 -1.02
CA CYS A 88 -14.38 11.06 -0.25
C CYS A 88 -15.04 11.74 0.96
N GLY A 89 -16.20 12.37 0.75
CA GLY A 89 -16.92 13.07 1.82
C GLY A 89 -18.41 13.31 1.60
N SER A 90 -18.95 13.16 0.39
CA SER A 90 -20.37 13.41 0.12
C SER A 90 -20.97 12.36 -0.81
N ASP A 91 -22.25 12.01 -0.57
CA ASP A 91 -23.05 11.07 -1.36
C ASP A 91 -23.33 11.53 -2.82
N VAL A 92 -22.65 12.58 -3.29
CA VAL A 92 -22.78 13.15 -4.61
C VAL A 92 -21.39 13.34 -5.21
N CYS A 93 -21.08 12.54 -6.24
CA CYS A 93 -19.93 12.75 -7.10
C CYS A 93 -20.12 14.06 -7.88
N GLU A 94 -19.54 15.15 -7.42
CA GLU A 94 -19.30 16.31 -8.29
C GLU A 94 -17.95 16.12 -8.99
N ILE A 95 -18.02 15.91 -10.31
CA ILE A 95 -16.83 15.85 -11.17
C ILE A 95 -16.36 17.29 -11.34
N ASN A 96 -15.40 17.73 -10.52
CA ASN A 96 -14.69 18.97 -10.79
C ASN A 96 -13.86 18.81 -12.08
N ALA A 97 -13.88 19.87 -12.89
CA ALA A 97 -13.50 19.86 -14.29
C ALA A 97 -12.09 19.31 -14.57
N LYS A 98 -11.97 18.64 -15.73
CA LYS A 98 -10.77 18.07 -16.39
C LYS A 98 -9.43 18.27 -15.65
N PRO A 99 -8.79 17.18 -15.18
CA PRO A 99 -7.35 17.21 -14.99
C PRO A 99 -6.70 17.43 -16.37
N ALA A 100 -5.71 18.31 -16.44
CA ALA A 100 -4.81 18.41 -17.59
C ALA A 100 -4.24 17.02 -17.92
N ASP A 101 -3.92 16.78 -19.20
CA ASP A 101 -3.28 15.54 -19.64
C ASP A 101 -2.13 15.19 -18.67
N THR A 102 -2.36 14.15 -17.86
CA THR A 102 -1.37 13.63 -16.93
C THR A 102 -0.37 12.84 -17.75
N ASP A 103 0.59 13.52 -18.37
CA ASP A 103 1.89 12.90 -18.53
C ASP A 103 2.31 12.38 -17.14
N ASN A 104 2.99 11.24 -17.07
CA ASN A 104 3.53 10.67 -15.82
C ASN A 104 4.67 11.54 -15.21
N THR A 105 4.52 12.86 -15.29
CA THR A 105 5.38 13.88 -14.74
C THR A 105 5.09 14.01 -13.25
N LEU A 106 6.12 13.81 -12.45
CA LEU A 106 6.05 14.09 -11.02
C LEU A 106 6.16 15.61 -10.79
N PRO A 107 5.53 16.14 -9.73
CA PRO A 107 5.76 17.51 -9.30
C PRO A 107 7.25 17.79 -9.09
N GLN A 108 7.69 19.03 -9.39
CA GLN A 108 9.11 19.40 -9.32
C GLN A 108 9.67 19.22 -7.90
N GLU A 109 8.84 19.39 -6.88
CA GLU A 109 9.15 19.21 -5.47
C GLU A 109 9.54 17.75 -5.17
N ILE A 110 8.78 16.80 -5.72
CA ILE A 110 9.06 15.36 -5.61
C ILE A 110 10.33 15.02 -6.39
N GLU A 111 10.45 15.47 -7.64
CA GLU A 111 11.66 15.24 -8.45
C GLU A 111 12.92 15.78 -7.74
N SER A 112 12.83 16.93 -7.08
CA SER A 112 13.93 17.54 -6.33
C SER A 112 14.35 16.66 -5.15
N ILE A 113 13.39 16.12 -4.39
CA ILE A 113 13.69 15.20 -3.27
C ILE A 113 14.34 13.92 -3.80
N LEU A 114 13.75 13.32 -4.84
CA LEU A 114 14.27 12.09 -5.44
C LEU A 114 15.71 12.26 -5.96
N ALA A 115 16.01 13.41 -6.59
CA ALA A 115 17.34 13.70 -7.13
C ALA A 115 18.43 13.81 -6.06
N THR A 116 18.08 14.11 -4.80
CA THR A 116 19.06 14.12 -3.69
C THR A 116 19.45 12.73 -3.23
N SER A 117 18.63 11.71 -3.51
CA SER A 117 18.85 10.35 -3.03
C SER A 117 19.68 9.53 -4.01
N LYS A 118 20.84 9.04 -3.56
CA LYS A 118 21.66 8.08 -4.34
C LYS A 118 21.02 6.70 -4.46
N LEU A 119 19.99 6.41 -3.66
CA LEU A 119 19.33 5.10 -3.62
C LEU A 119 18.26 4.98 -4.70
N ILE A 120 17.62 6.09 -5.05
CA ILE A 120 16.53 6.10 -6.00
C ILE A 120 17.09 6.39 -7.38
N LYS A 121 16.89 5.46 -8.30
CA LYS A 121 17.04 5.75 -9.72
C LYS A 121 15.65 5.99 -10.29
N ARG A 122 15.48 7.08 -11.04
CA ARG A 122 14.19 7.52 -11.55
C ARG A 122 13.48 6.46 -12.41
N ASP A 123 14.24 5.66 -13.16
CA ASP A 123 13.78 4.53 -13.98
C ASP A 123 13.30 3.33 -13.16
N ARG A 124 13.63 3.29 -11.86
CA ARG A 124 13.32 2.20 -10.94
C ARG A 124 12.21 2.52 -9.95
N LEU A 125 11.73 3.77 -9.97
CA LEU A 125 10.58 4.22 -9.20
C LEU A 125 9.30 3.64 -9.80
N LEU A 126 8.43 3.08 -8.96
CA LEU A 126 7.12 2.60 -9.40
C LEU A 126 6.08 3.71 -9.20
N LEU A 127 5.28 3.96 -10.23
CA LEU A 127 4.18 4.93 -10.18
C LEU A 127 2.86 4.18 -10.37
N PHE A 128 1.93 4.40 -9.45
CA PHE A 128 0.59 3.82 -9.51
C PHE A 128 -0.45 4.94 -9.59
N SER A 129 -1.49 4.74 -10.41
CA SER A 129 -2.61 5.68 -10.56
C SER A 129 -3.83 5.07 -9.89
N GLU A 130 -4.45 5.78 -8.94
CA GLU A 130 -5.65 5.32 -8.26
C GLU A 130 -6.79 5.04 -9.24
N LYS A 131 -6.94 5.83 -10.31
CA LYS A 131 -7.91 5.62 -11.39
C LYS A 131 -7.69 4.30 -12.11
N THR A 132 -6.45 3.96 -12.40
CA THR A 132 -6.12 2.69 -13.08
C THR A 132 -6.36 1.51 -12.14
N THR A 133 -5.94 1.64 -10.88
CA THR A 133 -6.19 0.66 -9.81
C THR A 133 -7.68 0.43 -9.59
N LYS A 134 -8.49 1.50 -9.57
CA LYS A 134 -9.95 1.43 -9.47
C LYS A 134 -10.56 0.53 -10.54
N ASN A 135 -10.16 0.73 -11.80
CA ASN A 135 -10.68 -0.04 -12.92
C ASN A 135 -10.27 -1.53 -12.82
N ARG A 136 -9.04 -1.81 -12.38
CA ARG A 136 -8.60 -3.18 -12.10
C ARG A 136 -9.38 -3.81 -10.96
N ALA A 137 -9.65 -3.06 -9.88
CA ALA A 137 -10.41 -3.52 -8.73
C ALA A 137 -11.84 -3.93 -9.13
N ILE A 138 -12.51 -3.11 -9.94
CA ILE A 138 -13.84 -3.43 -10.49
C ILE A 138 -13.79 -4.73 -11.29
N ASN A 139 -12.83 -4.86 -12.21
CA ASN A 139 -12.69 -6.07 -13.03
C ASN A 139 -12.39 -7.31 -12.19
N ARG A 140 -11.61 -7.15 -11.12
CA ARG A 140 -11.29 -8.24 -10.19
C ARG A 140 -12.53 -8.67 -9.40
N LEU A 141 -13.29 -7.73 -8.85
CA LEU A 141 -14.54 -8.04 -8.15
C LEU A 141 -15.55 -8.71 -9.05
N LYS A 142 -15.70 -8.24 -10.30
CA LYS A 142 -16.57 -8.89 -11.30
C LYS A 142 -16.20 -10.35 -11.48
N LYS A 143 -14.91 -10.66 -11.66
CA LYS A 143 -14.43 -12.04 -11.80
C LYS A 143 -14.74 -12.88 -10.55
N ARG A 144 -14.50 -12.36 -9.35
CA ARG A 144 -14.78 -13.06 -8.09
C ARG A 144 -16.26 -13.37 -7.88
N LEU A 145 -17.14 -12.43 -8.24
CA LEU A 145 -18.58 -12.67 -8.23
C LEU A 145 -19.00 -13.77 -9.21
N THR A 146 -18.43 -13.79 -10.42
CA THR A 146 -18.74 -14.82 -11.42
C THR A 146 -18.36 -16.23 -10.94
N ILE A 147 -17.26 -16.37 -10.19
CA ILE A 147 -16.81 -17.67 -9.66
C ILE A 147 -17.44 -18.05 -8.31
N GLY A 148 -18.31 -17.20 -7.74
CA GLY A 148 -18.98 -17.47 -6.46
C GLY A 148 -18.02 -17.46 -5.25
N ASP A 149 -17.06 -16.55 -5.23
CA ASP A 149 -16.04 -16.46 -4.19
C ASP A 149 -16.64 -16.20 -2.79
N SER A 150 -16.32 -17.06 -1.83
CA SER A 150 -16.85 -16.98 -0.46
C SER A 150 -16.24 -15.87 0.40
N SER A 151 -15.12 -15.26 -0.05
CA SER A 151 -14.52 -14.10 0.63
C SER A 151 -15.36 -12.82 0.52
N ILE A 152 -16.33 -12.80 -0.41
CA ILE A 152 -17.23 -11.68 -0.64
C ILE A 152 -18.69 -12.11 -0.55
N ARG A 153 -19.53 -11.20 -0.06
CA ARG A 153 -20.97 -11.40 0.09
C ARG A 153 -21.71 -10.31 -0.66
N VAL A 154 -22.76 -10.70 -1.38
CA VAL A 154 -23.68 -9.76 -2.02
C VAL A 154 -24.92 -9.60 -1.15
N LEU A 155 -25.22 -8.37 -0.76
CA LEU A 155 -26.46 -7.98 -0.11
C LEU A 155 -27.37 -7.31 -1.14
N THR A 156 -28.42 -8.01 -1.58
CA THR A 156 -29.51 -7.49 -2.41
C THR A 156 -30.49 -6.65 -1.55
N PRO A 157 -31.19 -5.67 -2.11
CA PRO A 157 -30.92 -4.25 -1.80
C PRO A 157 -31.72 -3.67 -0.63
N SER A 158 -31.17 -2.58 -0.09
CA SER A 158 -31.88 -1.48 0.58
C SER A 158 -32.85 -0.76 -0.38
N ASP A 159 -33.69 0.14 0.15
CA ASP A 159 -34.74 0.88 -0.61
C ASP A 159 -34.26 1.62 -1.88
N ASP A 160 -32.95 1.81 -2.07
CA ASP A 160 -32.33 2.49 -3.23
C ASP A 160 -32.00 1.57 -4.42
N GLY A 161 -32.34 0.27 -4.35
CA GLY A 161 -32.15 -0.70 -5.43
C GLY A 161 -30.69 -1.12 -5.68
N LYS A 162 -29.73 -0.63 -4.88
CA LYS A 162 -28.31 -0.98 -5.01
C LYS A 162 -27.96 -2.19 -4.16
N SER A 163 -27.26 -3.15 -4.76
CA SER A 163 -26.66 -4.26 -4.01
C SER A 163 -25.33 -3.81 -3.40
N LYS A 164 -25.05 -4.24 -2.17
CA LYS A 164 -23.75 -4.01 -1.51
C LYS A 164 -22.88 -5.25 -1.63
N ILE A 165 -21.63 -5.07 -2.02
CA ILE A 165 -20.61 -6.12 -2.05
C ILE A 165 -19.73 -5.92 -0.82
N MET A 166 -19.87 -6.84 0.12
CA MET A 166 -19.24 -6.81 1.43
C MET A 166 -18.13 -7.85 1.52
N MET A 167 -17.12 -7.58 2.35
CA MET A 167 -16.10 -8.54 2.77
C MET A 167 -16.16 -8.67 4.28
N LYS A 168 -16.06 -9.90 4.79
CA LYS A 168 -15.96 -10.12 6.23
C LYS A 168 -14.61 -9.62 6.75
N LEU A 169 -14.62 -8.76 7.77
CA LEU A 169 -13.42 -8.23 8.41
C LEU A 169 -12.89 -9.21 9.46
N ASN A 170 -13.78 -9.83 10.23
CA ASN A 170 -13.44 -10.73 11.33
C ASN A 170 -14.59 -11.69 11.65
N GLU A 171 -14.31 -12.68 12.49
CA GLU A 171 -15.27 -13.71 12.89
C GLU A 171 -16.50 -13.16 13.65
N THR A 172 -16.34 -12.02 14.32
CA THR A 172 -17.40 -11.34 15.08
C THR A 172 -18.48 -10.70 14.20
N GLY A 173 -18.28 -10.68 12.88
CA GLY A 173 -19.31 -10.31 11.90
C GLY A 173 -19.20 -8.88 11.38
N GLU A 174 -18.12 -8.16 11.69
CA GLU A 174 -17.87 -6.87 11.06
C GLU A 174 -17.59 -7.07 9.57
N GLU A 175 -18.08 -6.16 8.73
CA GLU A 175 -17.96 -6.24 7.27
C GLU A 175 -17.47 -4.91 6.69
N ILE A 176 -16.66 -5.01 5.64
CA ILE A 176 -16.15 -3.89 4.86
C ILE A 176 -16.92 -3.82 3.54
N LEU A 177 -17.46 -2.64 3.23
CA LEU A 177 -18.04 -2.37 1.92
C LEU A 177 -16.95 -2.19 0.87
N LEU A 178 -16.90 -3.11 -0.09
CA LEU A 178 -15.97 -3.04 -1.22
C LEU A 178 -16.58 -2.32 -2.42
N SER A 179 -17.87 -2.49 -2.68
CA SER A 179 -18.53 -1.86 -3.82
C SER A 179 -20.04 -1.77 -3.67
N ASN A 180 -20.63 -0.69 -4.20
CA ASN A 180 -22.05 -0.63 -4.52
C ASN A 180 -22.25 -1.08 -5.98
N LYS A 181 -23.23 -1.94 -6.22
CA LYS A 181 -23.58 -2.48 -7.53
C LYS A 181 -25.01 -2.11 -7.91
N LEU A 182 -25.18 -1.48 -9.06
CA LEU A 182 -26.48 -1.27 -9.72
C LEU A 182 -26.38 -1.90 -11.11
N ASP A 183 -27.12 -2.97 -11.36
CA ASP A 183 -27.01 -3.79 -12.58
C ASP A 183 -25.56 -4.17 -12.90
N HIS A 184 -24.98 -3.60 -13.98
CA HIS A 184 -23.61 -3.83 -14.44
C HIS A 184 -22.61 -2.76 -14.00
N VAL A 185 -23.08 -1.72 -13.31
CA VAL A 185 -22.29 -0.59 -12.82
C VAL A 185 -21.80 -0.88 -11.40
N PHE A 186 -20.48 -0.72 -11.21
CA PHE A 186 -19.82 -0.95 -9.92
C PHE A 186 -19.19 0.36 -9.45
N GLY A 187 -19.69 0.88 -8.34
CA GLY A 187 -19.03 1.93 -7.56
C GLY A 187 -18.12 1.29 -6.54
N ILE A 188 -16.85 1.06 -6.89
CA ILE A 188 -15.85 0.55 -5.96
C ILE A 188 -15.54 1.61 -4.88
N LYS A 189 -15.35 1.16 -3.64
CA LYS A 189 -15.02 2.00 -2.48
C LYS A 189 -13.53 1.91 -2.17
N CYS A 190 -13.02 2.88 -1.41
CA CYS A 190 -11.59 3.05 -1.15
C CYS A 190 -10.89 1.78 -0.63
N PRO A 191 -11.47 0.98 0.28
CA PRO A 191 -10.86 -0.29 0.69
C PRO A 191 -10.63 -1.27 -0.47
N GLY A 192 -11.55 -1.33 -1.44
CA GLY A 192 -11.38 -2.16 -2.63
C GLY A 192 -10.31 -1.64 -3.59
N ILE A 193 -10.15 -0.32 -3.68
CA ILE A 193 -9.10 0.32 -4.49
C ILE A 193 -7.73 0.03 -3.85
N MET A 194 -7.57 0.28 -2.55
CA MET A 194 -6.31 0.02 -1.84
C MET A 194 -5.98 -1.48 -1.79
N GLY A 195 -6.99 -2.36 -1.65
CA GLY A 195 -6.77 -3.80 -1.74
C GLY A 195 -6.19 -4.24 -3.08
N GLN A 196 -6.71 -3.70 -4.19
CA GLN A 196 -6.14 -3.94 -5.52
C GLN A 196 -4.77 -3.27 -5.68
N HIS A 197 -4.55 -2.10 -5.09
CA HIS A 197 -3.26 -1.40 -5.14
C HIS A 197 -2.13 -2.27 -4.59
N TYR A 198 -2.29 -2.83 -3.39
CA TYR A 198 -1.27 -3.71 -2.82
C TYR A 198 -1.06 -5.01 -3.63
N ASP A 199 -2.11 -5.53 -4.28
CA ASP A 199 -1.99 -6.66 -5.24
C ASP A 199 -1.19 -6.25 -6.50
N ASP A 200 -1.40 -5.04 -7.00
CA ASP A 200 -0.66 -4.49 -8.14
C ASP A 200 0.82 -4.27 -7.78
N VAL A 201 1.10 -3.73 -6.59
CA VAL A 201 2.45 -3.56 -6.04
C VAL A 201 3.14 -4.93 -5.95
N LEU A 202 2.54 -5.89 -5.25
CA LEU A 202 3.13 -7.22 -5.09
C LEU A 202 3.38 -7.88 -6.44
N SER A 203 2.46 -7.75 -7.39
CA SER A 203 2.63 -8.27 -8.75
C SER A 203 3.86 -7.69 -9.43
N LYS A 204 4.06 -6.36 -9.35
CA LYS A 204 5.24 -5.69 -9.92
C LYS A 204 6.54 -6.07 -9.24
N LEU A 205 6.53 -6.24 -7.91
CA LEU A 205 7.71 -6.69 -7.17
C LEU A 205 8.11 -8.10 -7.57
N LYS A 206 7.15 -9.01 -7.74
CA LYS A 206 7.40 -10.39 -8.17
C LYS A 206 7.92 -10.48 -9.60
N GLU A 207 7.39 -9.68 -10.52
CA GLU A 207 7.90 -9.59 -11.90
C GLU A 207 9.38 -9.16 -11.90
N ARG A 208 9.76 -8.26 -10.98
CA ARG A 208 11.09 -7.66 -10.92
C ARG A 208 12.10 -8.48 -10.11
N PHE A 209 11.65 -9.17 -9.06
CA PHE A 209 12.47 -9.96 -8.13
C PHE A 209 11.89 -11.37 -8.01
N PHE A 210 11.90 -12.09 -9.13
CA PHE A 210 11.30 -13.41 -9.26
C PHE A 210 11.96 -14.47 -8.36
N GLU A 211 13.19 -14.22 -7.90
CA GLU A 211 13.92 -15.06 -6.98
C GLU A 211 13.48 -14.90 -5.52
N SER A 212 12.84 -13.78 -5.17
CA SER A 212 12.44 -13.46 -3.80
C SER A 212 11.09 -14.04 -3.44
N SER A 213 10.94 -14.40 -2.18
CA SER A 213 9.71 -14.98 -1.62
C SER A 213 9.12 -14.18 -0.45
N VAL A 214 9.85 -13.17 0.03
CA VAL A 214 9.49 -12.33 1.18
C VAL A 214 9.39 -10.88 0.71
N PHE A 215 8.21 -10.30 0.91
CA PHE A 215 7.87 -8.96 0.47
C PHE A 215 7.25 -8.16 1.62
N HIS A 216 7.78 -6.97 1.90
CA HIS A 216 7.19 -5.99 2.80
C HIS A 216 6.79 -4.76 2.01
N ILE A 217 5.52 -4.38 2.08
CA ILE A 217 5.00 -3.12 1.55
C ILE A 217 4.84 -2.19 2.75
N ILE A 218 5.51 -1.04 2.73
CA ILE A 218 5.41 -0.04 3.78
C ILE A 218 4.83 1.23 3.14
N ASP A 219 3.64 1.62 3.61
CA ASP A 219 2.85 2.71 3.06
C ASP A 219 2.71 3.82 4.13
N TRP A 220 3.22 5.00 3.80
CA TRP A 220 3.03 6.20 4.60
C TRP A 220 1.75 6.92 4.18
N SER A 221 0.85 7.13 5.14
CA SER A 221 -0.46 7.73 4.92
C SER A 221 -0.78 8.81 5.97
N GLU A 222 -1.68 9.72 5.62
CA GLU A 222 -2.29 10.61 6.61
C GLU A 222 -3.23 9.82 7.54
N ILE A 223 -3.39 10.27 8.78
CA ILE A 223 -4.31 9.62 9.74
C ILE A 223 -5.77 9.64 9.24
N MET A 224 -6.14 10.64 8.43
CA MET A 224 -7.48 10.73 7.83
C MET A 224 -7.77 9.55 6.89
N ASP A 225 -6.73 8.94 6.33
CA ASP A 225 -6.81 7.79 5.44
C ASP A 225 -6.73 6.44 6.17
N GLU A 226 -6.67 6.42 7.51
CA GLU A 226 -6.49 5.20 8.30
C GLU A 226 -7.49 4.10 7.91
N THR A 227 -8.77 4.42 7.88
CA THR A 227 -9.80 3.41 7.55
C THR A 227 -9.66 2.95 6.09
N LYS A 228 -9.33 3.86 5.16
CA LYS A 228 -9.14 3.54 3.74
C LYS A 228 -8.01 2.51 3.56
N VAL A 229 -6.84 2.77 4.15
CA VAL A 229 -5.65 1.96 3.91
C VAL A 229 -5.60 0.70 4.76
N THR A 230 -6.07 0.73 6.02
CA THR A 230 -6.11 -0.47 6.88
C THR A 230 -7.16 -1.47 6.40
N HIS A 231 -8.37 -1.03 6.05
CA HIS A 231 -9.35 -1.90 5.40
C HIS A 231 -8.90 -2.32 4.01
N GLY A 232 -8.11 -1.48 3.33
CA GLY A 232 -7.41 -1.82 2.11
C GLY A 232 -6.46 -3.00 2.26
N ALA A 233 -5.62 -3.00 3.29
CA ALA A 233 -4.68 -4.08 3.58
C ALA A 233 -5.43 -5.39 3.90
N ARG A 234 -6.54 -5.31 4.64
CA ARG A 234 -7.44 -6.45 4.88
C ARG A 234 -8.08 -6.96 3.59
N ALA A 235 -8.53 -6.05 2.73
CA ALA A 235 -9.10 -6.38 1.43
C ALA A 235 -8.05 -7.04 0.52
N PHE A 236 -6.81 -6.56 0.57
CA PHE A 236 -5.70 -7.22 -0.08
C PHE A 236 -5.57 -8.67 0.39
N THR A 237 -5.41 -8.93 1.68
CA THR A 237 -5.27 -10.28 2.22
C THR A 237 -6.42 -11.22 1.82
N ASN A 238 -7.67 -10.76 1.97
CA ASN A 238 -8.83 -11.65 1.88
C ASN A 238 -9.43 -11.75 0.47
N VAL A 239 -9.33 -10.69 -0.35
CA VAL A 239 -10.11 -10.54 -1.59
C VAL A 239 -9.27 -10.17 -2.80
N PHE A 240 -8.16 -9.43 -2.67
CA PHE A 240 -7.42 -9.00 -3.86
C PHE A 240 -6.15 -9.78 -4.11
N ASN A 241 -5.53 -10.33 -3.06
CA ASN A 241 -4.36 -11.18 -3.15
C ASN A 241 -4.72 -12.46 -3.90
N THR A 242 -4.51 -12.41 -5.21
CA THR A 242 -4.79 -13.52 -6.13
C THR A 242 -3.58 -14.41 -6.35
N TYR A 243 -2.48 -14.08 -5.69
CA TYR A 243 -1.21 -14.74 -5.85
C TYR A 243 -0.65 -15.20 -4.53
N ALA A 244 -1.41 -16.05 -3.82
CA ALA A 244 -0.82 -17.15 -3.05
C ALA A 244 -0.04 -18.07 -4.02
N SER A 245 1.03 -17.52 -4.58
CA SER A 245 1.99 -18.24 -5.38
C SER A 245 2.76 -19.13 -4.40
N PRO A 246 2.98 -20.42 -4.71
CA PRO A 246 3.77 -21.29 -3.84
C PRO A 246 5.17 -20.73 -3.55
N ASN A 247 5.66 -19.84 -4.41
CA ASN A 247 6.97 -19.19 -4.27
C ASN A 247 6.96 -17.93 -3.37
N VAL A 248 5.81 -17.46 -2.89
CA VAL A 248 5.74 -16.34 -1.93
C VAL A 248 5.52 -16.93 -0.55
N LEU A 249 6.56 -16.88 0.28
CA LEU A 249 6.50 -17.37 1.67
C LEU A 249 5.89 -16.32 2.60
N SER A 250 6.17 -15.05 2.33
CA SER A 250 5.67 -13.95 3.15
C SER A 250 5.38 -12.70 2.33
N ALA A 251 4.22 -12.10 2.57
CA ALA A 251 3.86 -10.79 2.04
C ALA A 251 3.11 -10.01 3.13
N SER A 252 3.57 -8.80 3.44
CA SER A 252 2.98 -7.94 4.47
C SER A 252 2.77 -6.52 3.97
N VAL A 253 1.81 -5.83 4.59
CA VAL A 253 1.53 -4.42 4.43
C VAL A 253 1.64 -3.76 5.81
N THR A 254 2.51 -2.77 5.95
CA THR A 254 2.60 -1.92 7.15
C THR A 254 2.20 -0.50 6.76
N ASN A 255 1.11 -0.01 7.35
CA ASN A 255 0.66 1.37 7.20
C ASN A 255 1.22 2.23 8.34
N ILE A 256 1.77 3.38 7.99
CA ILE A 256 2.36 4.37 8.89
C ILE A 256 1.52 5.63 8.83
N PHE A 257 0.94 6.04 9.96
CA PHE A 257 0.03 7.17 10.01
C PHE A 257 0.68 8.40 10.62
N TYR A 258 0.64 9.52 9.91
CA TYR A 258 0.99 10.82 10.48
C TYR A 258 -0.24 11.57 10.97
N ILE A 259 -0.12 12.20 12.15
CA ILE A 259 -1.16 13.09 12.71
C ILE A 259 -1.15 14.44 11.98
N ASP A 260 0.02 14.85 11.49
CA ASP A 260 0.26 16.14 10.84
C ASP A 260 1.19 16.00 9.62
N ASP A 261 1.28 17.08 8.87
CA ASP A 261 2.12 17.17 7.67
C ASP A 261 3.61 17.16 8.03
N GLU A 262 4.01 17.47 9.27
CA GLU A 262 5.40 17.46 9.73
C GLU A 262 5.95 16.03 10.00
N GLY A 263 5.08 15.02 9.88
CA GLY A 263 5.43 13.63 10.02
C GLY A 263 5.51 13.16 11.46
N LEU A 264 4.70 13.76 12.33
CA LEU A 264 4.45 13.25 13.68
C LEU A 264 3.64 11.95 13.59
N LEU A 265 4.24 10.87 14.08
CA LEU A 265 3.58 9.56 14.06
C LEU A 265 2.37 9.52 14.98
N SER A 266 1.24 9.09 14.42
CA SER A 266 0.03 8.68 15.14
C SER A 266 0.11 7.22 15.55
N LYS A 267 0.25 6.35 14.56
CA LYS A 267 -0.03 4.92 14.67
C LYS A 267 0.71 4.13 13.60
N LEU A 268 0.92 2.85 13.91
CA LEU A 268 1.30 1.83 12.95
C LEU A 268 0.21 0.77 12.87
N ASN A 269 -0.12 0.32 11.66
CA ASN A 269 -0.93 -0.88 11.45
C ASN A 269 -0.13 -1.88 10.62
N HIS A 270 -0.11 -3.14 11.03
CA HIS A 270 0.58 -4.20 10.31
C HIS A 270 -0.40 -5.31 9.94
N GLU A 271 -0.43 -5.67 8.67
CA GLU A 271 -1.24 -6.74 8.12
C GLU A 271 -0.35 -7.72 7.35
N ALA A 272 -0.45 -9.01 7.65
CA ALA A 272 0.24 -10.06 6.92
C ALA A 272 -0.75 -10.78 5.99
N ALA A 273 -0.46 -10.77 4.69
CA ALA A 273 -1.33 -11.35 3.66
C ALA A 273 -0.98 -12.80 3.33
N ILE A 274 0.29 -13.16 3.47
CA ILE A 274 0.79 -14.53 3.31
C ILE A 274 1.87 -14.71 4.37
N THR A 275 1.80 -15.79 5.13
CA THR A 275 2.90 -16.29 5.97
C THR A 275 2.84 -17.81 5.96
N SER A 276 3.88 -18.47 5.46
CA SER A 276 3.96 -19.93 5.56
C SER A 276 4.02 -20.35 7.05
N PRO A 277 3.20 -21.31 7.50
CA PRO A 277 3.25 -21.82 8.87
C PRO A 277 4.52 -22.65 9.19
N ASP A 278 5.30 -23.04 8.18
CA ASP A 278 6.36 -24.04 8.35
C ASP A 278 7.75 -23.50 8.75
N SER A 279 7.88 -22.22 9.14
CA SER A 279 9.15 -21.67 9.65
C SER A 279 9.37 -21.82 11.16
N HIS A 280 8.49 -22.53 11.88
CA HIS A 280 8.76 -22.99 13.25
C HIS A 280 9.41 -24.40 13.23
N ILE A 281 10.70 -24.46 12.92
CA ILE A 281 11.59 -25.55 13.33
C ILE A 281 12.86 -24.85 13.82
N THR A 282 13.20 -24.82 15.11
CA THR A 282 13.41 -25.98 15.98
C THR A 282 12.87 -25.75 17.39
N SER A 283 12.03 -26.68 17.85
CA SER A 283 12.03 -27.08 19.26
C SER A 283 13.46 -27.37 19.69
N ILE A 284 13.96 -26.61 20.66
CA ILE A 284 15.18 -26.94 21.37
C ILE A 284 14.90 -28.25 22.12
N ALA A 285 15.84 -29.19 21.98
CA ALA A 285 15.88 -30.46 22.71
C ALA A 285 15.90 -30.25 24.24
#